data_AF-A0A4R7LE27-F1
#
_entry.id   AF-A0A4R7LE27-F1
#
_cell.length_a   1.000
_cell.length_b   1.000
_cell.length_c   1.000
_cell.angle_alpha   90.00
_cell.angle_beta   90.00
_cell.angle_gamma   90.00
#
_symmetry.space_group_name_H-M   'P 1'
#
loop_
_entity.id
_entity.type
_entity.pdbx_description
1 polymer ?
#
loop_
_entity_poly.entity_id
_entity_poly.type
_entity_poly.pdbx_seq_one_letter_code
_entity_poly.pdbx_strand_id
1 'polypeptide(L)'
;MSDSAEPLPTMPQHNEGVPSPDQVKKARMLVSMLGADFAKTSAHPFFKDLARTAVQPLDRKAAPPDMSKALATLVRRLAEPHRSRESRRNTEGQKSTVSVEPAASATGEPDIMAQHPALIAKHLIDLPTALQLDALRKLRGQTARQVAAYVAELKK
;
A
#
# COMPACT_ATOMS: atom_id res chain seq x y z
N MET A 1 8.25 32.23 -30.22
CA MET A 1 8.17 30.78 -30.49
C MET A 1 9.21 30.11 -29.61
N SER A 2 8.78 29.06 -28.93
CA SER A 2 9.39 28.47 -27.75
C SER A 2 10.49 27.48 -28.10
N ASP A 3 11.60 27.51 -27.38
CA ASP A 3 12.46 26.33 -27.18
C ASP A 3 12.77 26.24 -25.69
N SER A 4 11.96 25.46 -24.96
CA SER A 4 12.26 25.03 -23.60
C SER A 4 13.11 23.77 -23.69
N ALA A 5 14.39 23.90 -23.37
CA ALA A 5 15.29 22.77 -23.19
C ALA A 5 14.80 21.91 -22.02
N GLU A 6 14.43 20.66 -22.31
CA GLU A 6 14.19 19.63 -21.30
C GLU A 6 15.47 19.38 -20.49
N PRO A 7 15.43 19.34 -19.14
CA PRO A 7 16.59 18.95 -18.36
C PRO A 7 16.81 17.43 -18.49
N LEU A 8 17.99 17.05 -18.96
CA LEU A 8 18.50 15.69 -19.03
C LEU A 8 18.23 14.93 -17.71
N PRO A 9 17.81 13.64 -17.76
CA PRO A 9 17.69 12.83 -16.57
C PRO A 9 19.07 12.68 -15.93
N THR A 10 19.22 13.25 -14.74
CA THR A 10 20.41 13.13 -13.91
C THR A 10 20.69 11.65 -13.71
N MET A 11 21.81 11.16 -14.27
CA MET A 11 22.25 9.79 -14.03
C MET A 11 22.39 9.59 -12.51
N PRO A 12 21.82 8.51 -11.93
CA PRO A 12 21.98 8.25 -10.52
C PRO A 12 23.48 8.11 -10.24
N GLN A 13 24.02 9.05 -9.46
CA GLN A 13 25.40 9.02 -9.02
C GLN A 13 25.64 7.70 -8.30
N HIS A 14 26.51 6.90 -8.91
CA HIS A 14 26.92 5.60 -8.42
C HIS A 14 27.81 5.84 -7.20
N ASN A 15 27.21 5.84 -6.01
CA ASN A 15 27.97 5.88 -4.78
C ASN A 15 28.62 4.51 -4.60
N GLU A 16 29.95 4.47 -4.71
CA GLU A 16 30.89 3.36 -4.43
C GLU A 16 30.84 2.88 -2.95
N GLY A 17 29.67 2.95 -2.31
CA GLY A 17 29.44 2.53 -0.93
C GLY A 17 28.64 1.23 -0.86
N VAL A 18 28.74 0.53 0.27
CA VAL A 18 27.87 -0.61 0.59
C VAL A 18 26.41 -0.18 0.42
N PRO A 19 25.60 -0.87 -0.40
CA PRO A 19 24.25 -0.41 -0.70
C PRO A 19 23.38 -0.48 0.55
N SER A 20 22.58 0.58 0.75
CA SER A 20 21.68 0.64 1.89
C SER A 20 20.57 -0.42 1.78
N PRO A 21 19.96 -0.86 2.89
CA PRO A 21 18.88 -1.85 2.86
C PRO A 21 17.72 -1.45 1.95
N ASP A 22 17.41 -0.16 1.88
CA ASP A 22 16.35 0.36 1.00
C ASP A 22 16.78 0.38 -0.48
N GLN A 23 18.07 0.59 -0.78
CA GLN A 23 18.59 0.42 -2.13
C GLN A 23 18.51 -1.05 -2.57
N VAL A 24 18.78 -2.00 -1.68
CA VAL A 24 18.62 -3.43 -1.97
C VAL A 24 17.16 -3.79 -2.27
N LYS A 25 16.19 -3.25 -1.50
CA LYS A 25 14.76 -3.42 -1.79
C LYS A 25 14.39 -2.86 -3.17
N LYS A 26 14.81 -1.62 -3.46
CA LYS A 26 14.56 -0.96 -4.74
C LYS A 26 15.20 -1.75 -5.89
N ALA A 27 16.43 -2.22 -5.74
CA ALA A 27 17.11 -3.03 -6.73
C ALA A 27 16.37 -4.35 -6.97
N ARG A 28 15.94 -5.07 -5.92
CA ARG A 28 15.11 -6.28 -6.06
C ARG A 28 13.79 -6.01 -6.78
N MET A 29 13.12 -4.91 -6.44
CA MET A 29 11.87 -4.52 -7.09
C MET A 29 12.10 -4.26 -8.58
N LEU A 30 13.11 -3.47 -8.93
CA LEU A 30 13.45 -3.16 -10.32
C LEU A 30 13.85 -4.43 -11.11
N VAL A 31 14.64 -5.32 -10.51
CA VAL A 31 14.98 -6.62 -11.13
C VAL A 31 13.73 -7.51 -11.32
N SER A 32 12.76 -7.44 -10.41
CA SER A 32 11.50 -8.19 -10.53
C SER A 32 10.61 -7.65 -11.64
N MET A 33 10.52 -6.33 -11.79
CA MET A 33 9.75 -5.68 -12.85
C MET A 33 10.38 -5.89 -14.24
N LEU A 34 11.71 -5.80 -14.30
CA LEU A 34 12.47 -5.91 -15.55
C LEU A 34 12.69 -7.37 -15.99
N GLY A 35 12.54 -8.31 -15.06
CA GLY A 35 12.89 -9.72 -15.24
C GLY A 35 14.34 -10.00 -14.81
N ALA A 36 14.51 -11.03 -13.99
CA ALA A 36 15.82 -11.42 -13.47
C ALA A 36 16.81 -11.80 -14.59
N ASP A 37 16.29 -12.35 -15.69
CA ASP A 37 17.11 -12.77 -16.83
C ASP A 37 17.60 -11.58 -17.66
N PHE A 38 16.78 -10.54 -17.80
CA PHE A 38 17.20 -9.30 -18.47
C PHE A 38 18.32 -8.61 -17.69
N ALA A 39 18.17 -8.45 -16.36
CA ALA A 39 19.18 -7.77 -15.56
C ALA A 39 20.54 -8.47 -15.59
N LYS A 40 20.55 -9.81 -15.66
CA LYS A 40 21.77 -10.63 -15.75
C LYS A 40 22.42 -10.63 -17.13
N THR A 41 21.62 -10.66 -18.19
CA THR A 41 22.11 -10.79 -19.59
C THR A 41 22.39 -9.45 -20.25
N SER A 42 21.90 -8.35 -19.68
CA SER A 42 22.11 -7.02 -20.22
C SER A 42 23.60 -6.66 -20.33
N ALA A 43 23.96 -6.01 -21.44
CA ALA A 43 25.31 -5.50 -21.66
C ALA A 43 25.62 -4.28 -20.78
N HIS A 44 24.59 -3.60 -20.27
CA HIS A 44 24.74 -2.33 -19.58
C HIS A 44 25.24 -2.49 -18.13
N PRO A 45 26.26 -1.73 -17.70
CA PRO A 45 26.86 -1.87 -16.37
C PRO A 45 25.85 -1.64 -15.22
N PHE A 46 24.95 -0.66 -15.36
CA PHE A 46 23.89 -0.39 -14.38
C PHE A 46 23.07 -1.63 -14.01
N PHE A 47 22.61 -2.41 -14.99
CA PHE A 47 21.74 -3.56 -14.73
C PHE A 47 22.51 -4.74 -14.13
N LYS A 48 23.80 -4.88 -14.46
CA LYS A 48 24.69 -5.84 -13.79
C LYS A 48 24.84 -5.51 -12.31
N ASP A 49 25.05 -4.23 -12.00
CA ASP A 49 25.18 -3.78 -10.60
C ASP A 49 23.84 -3.83 -9.86
N LEU A 50 22.74 -3.56 -10.56
CA LEU A 50 21.38 -3.72 -10.05
C LEU A 50 21.11 -5.19 -9.67
N ALA A 51 21.47 -6.13 -10.56
CA ALA A 51 21.35 -7.57 -10.30
C ALA A 51 22.22 -8.01 -9.12
N ARG A 52 23.46 -7.51 -9.01
CA ARG A 52 24.36 -7.78 -7.88
C ARG A 52 23.80 -7.24 -6.57
N THR A 53 23.31 -6.01 -6.58
CA THR A 53 22.72 -5.35 -5.41
C THR A 53 21.46 -6.08 -4.95
N ALA A 54 20.61 -6.53 -5.88
CA ALA A 54 19.38 -7.24 -5.56
C ALA A 54 19.61 -8.57 -4.82
N VAL A 55 20.73 -9.25 -5.05
CA VAL A 55 21.03 -10.55 -4.41
C VAL A 55 21.56 -10.38 -2.98
N GLN A 56 21.99 -9.18 -2.57
CA GLN A 56 22.54 -8.98 -1.23
C GLN A 56 21.52 -9.34 -0.14
N PRO A 57 21.94 -10.05 0.92
CA PRO A 57 21.07 -10.38 2.04
C PRO A 57 20.63 -9.09 2.74
N LEU A 58 19.33 -8.84 2.83
CA LEU A 58 18.84 -7.80 3.72
C LEU A 58 19.04 -8.30 5.15
N ASP A 59 19.82 -7.56 5.92
CA ASP A 59 19.99 -7.78 7.36
C ASP A 59 18.61 -7.72 8.03
N ARG A 60 17.99 -8.87 8.25
CA ARG A 60 16.70 -9.01 8.94
C ARG A 60 16.95 -8.90 10.44
N LYS A 61 17.44 -7.74 10.91
CA LYS A 61 17.57 -7.42 12.34
C LYS A 61 16.29 -6.86 12.96
N ALA A 62 15.13 -7.11 12.36
CA ALA A 62 13.86 -6.90 13.03
C ALA A 62 13.54 -8.20 13.78
N ALA A 63 13.75 -8.20 15.09
CA ALA A 63 13.24 -9.27 15.94
C ALA A 63 11.74 -9.43 15.64
N PRO A 64 11.24 -10.68 15.48
CA PRO A 64 9.82 -10.89 15.22
C PRO A 64 9.01 -10.19 16.32
N PRO A 65 7.91 -9.51 15.96
CA PRO A 65 7.09 -8.82 16.94
C PRO A 65 6.61 -9.81 18.00
N ASP A 66 6.96 -9.54 19.26
CA ASP A 66 6.60 -10.37 20.41
C ASP A 66 5.09 -10.25 20.67
N MET A 67 4.34 -11.19 20.09
CA MET A 67 2.88 -11.25 20.20
C MET A 67 2.42 -11.38 21.66
N SER A 68 3.23 -11.98 22.54
CA SER A 68 2.93 -12.12 23.96
C SER A 68 2.87 -10.76 24.66
N LYS A 69 3.76 -9.82 24.31
CA LYS A 69 3.71 -8.44 24.83
C LYS A 69 2.51 -7.65 24.32
N ALA A 70 2.13 -7.85 23.06
CA ALA A 70 0.96 -7.20 22.48
C ALA A 70 -0.34 -7.66 23.18
N LEU A 71 -0.46 -8.97 23.42
CA LEU A 71 -1.58 -9.57 24.15
C LEU A 71 -1.62 -9.11 25.61
N ALA A 72 -0.47 -9.10 26.31
CA ALA A 72 -0.40 -8.61 27.68
C ALA A 72 -0.83 -7.13 27.79
N THR A 73 -0.45 -6.31 26.83
CA THR A 73 -0.86 -4.90 26.76
C THR A 73 -2.36 -4.74 26.51
N LEU A 74 -2.92 -5.58 25.64
CA LEU A 74 -4.35 -5.58 25.33
C LEU A 74 -5.18 -6.01 26.54
N VAL A 75 -4.81 -7.12 27.20
CA VAL A 75 -5.47 -7.61 28.42
C VAL A 75 -5.42 -6.55 29.53
N ARG A 76 -4.27 -5.91 29.71
CA ARG A 76 -4.13 -4.80 30.67
C ARG A 76 -5.06 -3.64 30.34
N ARG A 77 -5.19 -3.25 29.07
CA ARG A 77 -6.11 -2.18 28.64
C ARG A 77 -7.58 -2.54 28.78
N LEU A 78 -7.94 -3.82 28.62
CA LEU A 78 -9.31 -4.29 28.81
C LEU A 78 -9.71 -4.39 30.28
N ALA A 79 -8.73 -4.62 31.17
CA ALA A 79 -8.94 -4.66 32.61
C ALA A 79 -9.00 -3.26 33.27
N GLU A 80 -8.63 -2.19 32.57
CA GLU A 80 -8.70 -0.82 33.08
C GLU A 80 -10.14 -0.24 32.88
N PRO A 81 -10.89 0.05 33.95
CA PRO A 81 -12.21 0.65 33.83
C PRO A 81 -12.07 2.12 33.41
N HIS A 82 -12.47 2.41 32.17
CA HIS A 82 -12.77 3.74 31.62
C HIS A 82 -11.95 4.91 32.22
N ARG A 83 -10.65 4.99 31.91
CA ARG A 83 -9.98 6.29 31.91
C ARG A 83 -10.11 6.93 30.55
N SER A 84 -10.81 8.08 30.54
CA SER A 84 -10.88 9.02 29.43
C SER A 84 -9.52 9.16 28.77
N ARG A 85 -9.50 8.89 27.47
CA ARG A 85 -8.35 8.97 26.59
C ARG A 85 -7.90 10.43 26.47
N GLU A 86 -7.15 10.92 27.45
CA GLU A 86 -6.29 12.09 27.23
C GLU A 86 -5.19 11.67 26.27
N SER A 87 -5.47 11.89 24.99
CA SER A 87 -4.52 11.80 23.89
C SER A 87 -3.46 12.90 24.07
N ARG A 88 -2.48 12.66 24.96
CA ARG A 88 -1.25 13.44 24.97
C ARG A 88 -0.53 13.22 23.64
N ARG A 89 -0.50 14.32 22.88
CA ARG A 89 0.39 14.65 21.77
C ARG A 89 1.70 13.86 21.82
N ASN A 90 1.92 13.04 20.80
CA ASN A 90 3.22 12.96 20.14
C ASN A 90 2.98 13.31 18.67
N THR A 91 3.15 14.59 18.40
CA THR A 91 3.37 15.15 17.07
C THR A 91 4.76 14.72 16.61
N GLU A 92 4.81 13.73 15.72
CA GLU A 92 5.84 13.68 14.67
C GLU A 92 5.14 13.46 13.34
N GLY A 93 5.24 14.48 12.48
CA GLY A 93 4.51 14.57 11.23
C GLY A 93 4.99 13.53 10.23
N GLN A 94 4.04 12.76 9.70
CA GLN A 94 4.13 12.28 8.33
C GLN A 94 3.12 13.05 7.49
N LYS A 95 3.67 13.99 6.73
CA LYS A 95 3.00 14.68 5.63
C LYS A 95 2.41 13.62 4.70
N SER A 96 1.11 13.72 4.53
CA SER A 96 0.40 13.25 3.34
C SER A 96 1.11 13.75 2.09
N THR A 97 1.52 12.82 1.23
CA THR A 97 1.54 13.05 -0.22
C THR A 97 0.66 11.99 -0.84
N VAL A 98 -0.63 12.29 -0.86
CA VAL A 98 -1.57 11.77 -1.84
C VAL A 98 -1.11 12.32 -3.19
N SER A 99 -0.52 11.47 -4.02
CA SER A 99 -0.40 11.71 -5.46
C SER A 99 -1.35 10.72 -6.11
N VAL A 100 -2.60 11.18 -6.26
CA VAL A 100 -3.58 10.57 -7.15
C VAL A 100 -3.28 11.15 -8.52
N GLU A 101 -2.76 10.32 -9.42
CA GLU A 101 -2.79 10.63 -10.83
C GLU A 101 -4.11 10.08 -11.41
N PRO A 102 -4.92 10.89 -12.12
CA PRO A 102 -6.11 10.41 -12.79
C PRO A 102 -5.73 9.94 -14.20
N ALA A 103 -5.59 8.63 -14.40
CA ALA A 103 -5.58 8.08 -15.75
C ALA A 103 -7.02 8.10 -16.30
N ALA A 104 -7.15 8.79 -17.43
CA ALA A 104 -8.39 9.22 -18.02
C ALA A 104 -9.26 8.08 -18.61
N SER A 105 -10.57 8.27 -18.46
CA SER A 105 -11.65 7.95 -19.41
C SER A 105 -11.68 6.56 -20.06
N ALA A 106 -12.40 5.63 -19.42
CA ALA A 106 -13.22 4.67 -20.14
C ALA A 106 -14.70 5.05 -19.95
N THR A 107 -15.33 5.46 -21.05
CA THR A 107 -16.77 5.67 -21.15
C THR A 107 -17.48 4.34 -20.90
N GLY A 108 -18.06 4.17 -19.72
CA GLY A 108 -18.81 2.98 -19.33
C GLY A 108 -18.83 2.92 -17.81
N GLU A 109 -20.03 2.99 -17.22
CA GLU A 109 -20.29 2.86 -15.78
C GLU A 109 -19.24 1.96 -15.10
N PRO A 110 -18.32 2.52 -14.28
CA PRO A 110 -17.31 1.69 -13.64
C PRO A 110 -18.06 0.71 -12.77
N ASP A 111 -17.89 -0.59 -13.00
CA ASP A 111 -18.57 -1.64 -12.25
C ASP A 111 -18.21 -1.47 -10.76
N ILE A 112 -19.06 -0.75 -10.04
CA ILE A 112 -18.85 -0.40 -8.63
C ILE A 112 -18.66 -1.69 -7.82
N MET A 113 -19.24 -2.80 -8.31
CA MET A 113 -19.15 -4.12 -7.70
C MET A 113 -17.76 -4.77 -7.83
N ALA A 114 -16.88 -4.29 -8.71
CA ALA A 114 -15.49 -4.74 -8.84
C ALA A 114 -14.50 -3.95 -7.95
N GLN A 115 -14.98 -2.93 -7.24
CA GLN A 115 -14.16 -2.11 -6.35
C GLN A 115 -13.89 -2.78 -4.99
N HIS A 116 -13.04 -2.15 -4.17
CA HIS A 116 -12.75 -2.63 -2.82
C HIS A 116 -14.04 -2.71 -1.97
N PRO A 117 -14.25 -3.78 -1.15
CA PRO A 117 -15.46 -3.98 -0.36
C PRO A 117 -15.88 -2.79 0.52
N ALA A 118 -14.93 -2.04 1.06
CA ALA A 118 -15.20 -0.86 1.87
C ALA A 118 -15.80 0.31 1.05
N LEU A 119 -15.37 0.49 -0.21
CA LEU A 119 -15.91 1.52 -1.10
C LEU A 119 -17.33 1.15 -1.55
N ILE A 120 -17.54 -0.14 -1.86
CA ILE A 120 -18.87 -0.68 -2.13
C ILE A 120 -19.79 -0.40 -0.94
N ALA A 121 -19.37 -0.73 0.28
CA ALA A 121 -20.16 -0.49 1.48
C ALA A 121 -20.53 0.99 1.67
N LYS A 122 -19.61 1.91 1.40
CA LYS A 122 -19.87 3.35 1.41
C LYS A 122 -20.99 3.73 0.44
N HIS A 123 -20.91 3.27 -0.81
CA HIS A 123 -21.95 3.54 -1.83
C HIS A 123 -23.29 2.89 -1.50
N LEU A 124 -23.30 1.73 -0.83
CA LEU A 124 -24.54 1.07 -0.45
C LEU A 124 -25.30 1.81 0.65
N ILE A 125 -24.63 2.51 1.55
CA ILE A 125 -25.30 3.21 2.67
C ILE A 125 -26.17 4.36 2.17
N ASP A 126 -25.72 5.04 1.11
CA ASP A 126 -26.44 6.16 0.50
C ASP A 126 -27.71 5.69 -0.26
N LEU A 127 -27.85 4.39 -0.53
CA LEU A 127 -28.97 3.81 -1.28
C LEU A 127 -30.10 3.32 -0.37
N PRO A 128 -31.37 3.32 -0.85
CA PRO A 128 -32.50 2.70 -0.15
C PRO A 128 -32.29 1.20 0.11
N THR A 129 -32.83 0.70 1.23
CA THR A 129 -32.65 -0.70 1.69
C THR A 129 -32.99 -1.76 0.64
N ALA A 130 -33.98 -1.51 -0.23
CA ALA A 130 -34.32 -2.43 -1.32
C ALA A 130 -33.15 -2.60 -2.32
N LEU A 131 -32.51 -1.49 -2.70
CA LEU A 131 -31.38 -1.49 -3.63
C LEU A 131 -30.09 -2.02 -2.98
N GLN A 132 -29.93 -1.84 -1.66
CA GLN A 132 -28.83 -2.45 -0.89
C GLN A 132 -28.86 -3.98 -1.00
N LEU A 133 -30.04 -4.58 -0.82
CA LEU A 133 -30.19 -6.03 -0.88
C LEU A 133 -29.97 -6.57 -2.29
N ASP A 134 -30.42 -5.86 -3.32
CA ASP A 134 -30.19 -6.28 -4.70
C ASP A 134 -28.72 -6.18 -5.11
N ALA A 135 -27.99 -5.17 -4.64
CA ALA A 135 -26.54 -5.09 -4.84
C ALA A 135 -25.78 -6.19 -4.07
N LEU A 136 -26.17 -6.47 -2.82
CA LEU A 136 -25.60 -7.58 -2.05
C LEU A 136 -25.92 -8.95 -2.65
N ARG A 137 -27.02 -9.12 -3.40
CA ARG A 137 -27.32 -10.37 -4.12
C ARG A 137 -26.46 -10.55 -5.36
N LYS A 138 -26.04 -9.45 -6.01
CA LYS A 138 -25.10 -9.46 -7.14
C LYS A 138 -23.69 -9.83 -6.68
N LEU A 139 -23.30 -9.37 -5.49
CA LEU A 139 -22.05 -9.75 -4.84
C LEU A 139 -22.20 -11.14 -4.21
N ARG A 140 -21.57 -12.18 -4.75
CA ARG A 140 -21.62 -13.53 -4.15
C ARG A 140 -20.32 -13.88 -3.43
N GLY A 141 -20.44 -14.66 -2.36
CA GLY A 141 -19.29 -15.26 -1.68
C GLY A 141 -18.69 -14.40 -0.55
N GLN A 142 -17.37 -14.40 -0.44
CA GLN A 142 -16.63 -13.78 0.66
C GLN A 142 -16.73 -12.24 0.65
N THR A 143 -16.77 -11.63 -0.53
CA THR A 143 -16.90 -10.17 -0.70
C THR A 143 -18.22 -9.66 -0.15
N ALA A 144 -19.33 -10.38 -0.38
CA ALA A 144 -20.65 -10.03 0.16
C ALA A 144 -20.66 -9.96 1.69
N ARG A 145 -19.99 -10.91 2.35
CA ARG A 145 -19.87 -10.93 3.82
C ARG A 145 -19.05 -9.74 4.34
N GLN A 146 -17.96 -9.40 3.65
CA GLN A 146 -17.12 -8.26 4.00
C GLN A 146 -17.88 -6.94 3.81
N VAL A 147 -18.59 -6.77 2.70
CA VAL A 147 -19.41 -5.59 2.45
C VAL A 147 -20.51 -5.46 3.50
N ALA A 148 -21.21 -6.54 3.84
CA ALA A 148 -22.22 -6.53 4.90
C ALA A 148 -21.64 -6.14 6.28
N ALA A 149 -20.44 -6.63 6.60
CA ALA A 149 -19.74 -6.25 7.84
C ALA A 149 -19.42 -4.74 7.85
N TYR A 150 -18.87 -4.19 6.75
CA TYR A 150 -18.58 -2.77 6.64
C TYR A 150 -19.84 -1.90 6.70
N VAL A 151 -20.94 -2.33 6.05
CA VAL A 151 -22.22 -1.61 6.14
C VAL A 151 -22.75 -1.60 7.58
N ALA A 152 -22.58 -2.71 8.33
CA ALA A 152 -22.99 -2.76 9.73
C ALA A 152 -22.11 -1.88 10.64
N GLU A 153 -20.81 -1.75 10.35
CA GLU A 153 -19.91 -0.84 11.08
C GLU A 153 -20.23 0.63 10.81
N LEU A 154 -20.57 0.99 9.57
CA LEU A 154 -20.85 2.37 9.19
C LEU A 154 -22.25 2.86 9.59
N LYS A 155 -23.16 1.96 9.96
CA LYS A 155 -24.49 2.28 10.51
C LYS A 155 -24.51 2.40 12.05
N LYS A 156 -23.40 2.07 12.73
CA LYS A 156 -23.24 2.26 14.18
C LYS A 156 -22.82 3.69 14.48
#